data_AF-A0A0F8YY66-F1
#
_entry.id   AF-A0A0F8YY66-F1
#
_cell.length_a   1.000
_cell.length_b   1.000
_cell.length_c   1.000
_cell.angle_alpha   90.00
_cell.angle_beta   90.00
_cell.angle_gamma   90.00
#
_symmetry.space_group_name_H-M   'P 1'
#
loop_
_entity.id
_entity.type
_entity.pdbx_description
1 polymer ?
#
loop_
_entity_poly.entity_id
_entity_poly.type
_entity_poly.pdbx_seq_one_letter_code
_entity_poly.pdbx_strand_id
1 'polypeptide(L)' 'MPTTLSRATYADMFGPTTGDRVRLADTDLIVEVERDLTTYGEEVKFGGGKV' A
#
# COMPACT_ATOMS: atom_id res chain seq x y z
N MET A 1 -5.72 6.05 -20.65
CA MET A 1 -5.27 4.64 -20.56
C MET A 1 -5.07 4.32 -19.09
N PRO A 2 -5.54 3.19 -18.56
CA PRO A 2 -5.24 2.81 -17.18
C PRO A 2 -3.75 2.51 -17.05
N THR A 3 -3.13 3.04 -15.99
CA THR A 3 -1.74 2.75 -15.64
C THR A 3 -1.74 1.61 -14.63
N THR A 4 -0.92 0.59 -14.88
CA THR A 4 -0.78 -0.54 -13.95
C THR A 4 0.48 -0.36 -13.11
N LEU A 5 0.39 -0.72 -11.83
CA LEU A 5 1.53 -0.73 -10.91
C LEU A 5 1.72 -2.13 -10.35
N SER A 6 2.97 -2.54 -10.14
CA SER A 6 3.24 -3.77 -9.42
C SER A 6 2.88 -3.59 -7.93
N ARG A 7 2.42 -4.66 -7.26
CA ARG A 7 2.11 -4.60 -5.82
C ARG A 7 3.31 -4.18 -4.97
N ALA A 8 4.52 -4.64 -5.31
CA ALA A 8 5.73 -4.24 -4.60
C ALA A 8 6.00 -2.74 -4.72
N THR A 9 5.94 -2.19 -5.94
CA THR A 9 6.11 -0.75 -6.17
C THR A 9 5.03 0.08 -5.47
N TYR A 10 3.79 -0.41 -5.47
CA TYR A 10 2.70 0.23 -4.74
C TYR A 10 2.99 0.27 -3.23
N ALA A 11 3.36 -0.88 -2.66
CA ALA A 11 3.68 -1.01 -1.25
C ALA A 11 4.85 -0.10 -0.81
N ASP A 12 5.87 0.05 -1.65
CA ASP A 12 6.99 0.97 -1.39
C ASP A 12 6.56 2.46 -1.38
N MET A 13 5.53 2.81 -2.15
CA MET A 13 5.07 4.19 -2.30
C MET A 13 3.99 4.59 -1.30
N PHE A 14 3.02 3.71 -1.05
CA PHE A 14 1.78 4.01 -0.32
C PHE A 14 1.53 3.06 0.85
N GLY A 15 2.32 1.99 0.97
CA GLY A 15 2.10 0.93 1.94
C GLY A 15 1.27 -0.24 1.38
N PRO A 16 1.17 -1.34 2.15
CA PRO A 16 0.44 -2.54 1.75
C PRO A 16 -1.05 -2.27 1.57
N THR A 17 -1.69 -3.00 0.67
CA THR A 17 -3.15 -2.95 0.42
C THR A 17 -3.80 -4.33 0.64
N THR A 18 -5.11 -4.45 0.40
CA THR A 18 -5.91 -5.65 0.68
C THR A 18 -5.23 -6.92 0.17
N GLY A 19 -5.11 -7.92 1.06
CA GLY A 19 -4.47 -9.21 0.81
C GLY A 19 -2.94 -9.22 0.96
N ASP A 20 -2.29 -8.06 1.06
CA ASP A 20 -0.87 -8.00 1.41
C ASP A 20 -0.66 -8.35 2.89
N ARG A 21 0.50 -8.94 3.18
CA ARG A 21 0.87 -9.39 4.52
C ARG A 21 2.14 -8.71 5.01
N VAL A 22 2.13 -8.32 6.28
CA VAL A 22 3.26 -7.67 6.94
C VAL A 22 3.62 -8.43 8.20
N ARG A 23 4.93 -8.62 8.41
CA ARG A 23 5.45 -9.14 9.68
C ARG A 23 5.52 -8.02 10.71
N LEU A 24 5.02 -8.26 11.92
CA LEU A 24 5.10 -7.29 13.01
C LEU A 24 6.50 -7.27 13.60
N ALA A 25 7.33 -6.36 13.09
CA ALA A 25 8.72 -6.17 13.49
C ALA A 25 9.52 -7.48 13.46
N ASP A 26 10.20 -7.80 14.55
CA ASP A 26 11.03 -8.99 14.76
C ASP A 26 10.26 -10.18 15.37
N THR A 27 8.93 -10.11 15.44
CA THR A 27 8.09 -11.21 15.92
C THR A 27 7.74 -12.19 14.80
N ASP A 28 7.21 -13.35 15.18
CA ASP A 28 6.65 -14.34 14.24
C ASP A 28 5.20 -14.04 13.83
N LEU A 29 4.66 -12.87 14.18
CA LEU A 29 3.30 -12.49 13.84
C LEU A 29 3.23 -11.91 12.42
N ILE A 30 2.34 -12.47 11.60
CA ILE A 30 2.03 -11.98 10.25
C ILE A 30 0.58 -11.51 10.23
N VAL A 31 0.36 -10.25 9.87
CA VAL A 31 -0.98 -9.65 9.72
C VAL A 31 -1.29 -9.45 8.24
N GLU A 32 -2.57 -9.58 7.89
CA GLU A 32 -3.08 -9.34 6.53
C GLU A 32 -3.94 -8.07 6.53
N VAL A 33 -3.80 -7.25 5.48
CA VAL A 33 -4.72 -6.11 5.28
C VAL A 33 -6.07 -6.66 4.84
N GLU A 34 -7.06 -6.61 5.73
CA GLU A 34 -8.39 -7.17 5.48
C GLU A 34 -9.21 -6.32 4.50
N ARG A 35 -9.09 -5.00 4.60
CA ARG A 35 -9.81 -4.03 3.75
C ARG A 35 -8.99 -2.76 3.59
N ASP A 36 -8.91 -2.31 2.34
CA ASP A 36 -8.45 -0.98 1.95
C ASP A 36 -9.66 -0.16 1.53
N LEU A 37 -9.80 1.03 2.12
CA LEU A 37 -10.91 1.96 1.84
C LEU A 37 -10.46 3.13 0.95
N THR A 38 -9.24 3.09 0.42
CA THR A 38 -8.72 4.07 -0.53
C THR A 38 -9.17 3.77 -1.97
N THR A 39 -9.10 4.78 -2.83
CA THR A 39 -9.31 4.64 -4.27
C THR A 39 -7.95 4.65 -4.96
N TYR A 40 -7.63 3.57 -5.69
CA TYR A 40 -6.31 3.44 -6.31
C TYR A 40 -6.06 4.52 -7.38
N GLY A 41 -4.96 5.27 -7.22
CA GLY A 41 -4.61 6.45 -8.01
C GLY A 41 -5.04 7.79 -7.39
N GLU A 42 -5.80 7.78 -6.29
CA GLU A 42 -6.20 8.96 -5.51
C GLU A 42 -5.69 8.91 -4.06
N GLU A 43 -4.58 8.20 -3.82
CA GLU A 43 -3.97 8.10 -2.51
C GLU A 43 -3.42 9.46 -2.05
N VAL A 44 -3.80 9.88 -0.85
CA VAL A 44 -3.30 11.14 -0.28
C VAL A 44 -1.86 10.96 0.18
N LYS A 45 -0.92 11.69 -0.43
CA LYS A 45 0.50 11.61 -0.06
C LYS A 45 1.12 13.00 0.04
N PHE A 46 1.34 13.45 1.28
CA PHE A 46 1.96 14.75 1.53
C PHE A 46 3.41 14.84 1.01
N GLY A 47 3.74 15.96 0.37
CA GLY A 47 5.09 16.32 -0.07
C GLY A 47 5.07 17.33 -1.22
N GLY A 48 6.17 18.08 -1.40
CA GLY A 48 6.28 19.04 -2.49
C GLY A 48 6.16 18.36 -3.86
N GLY A 49 5.22 18.83 -4.70
CA GLY A 49 4.96 18.27 -6.03
C GLY A 49 4.18 16.96 -6.04
N LYS A 50 3.53 16.60 -4.92
CA LYS A 50 2.62 15.45 -4.81
C LYS A 50 1.18 15.93 -4.67
N VAL A 51 0.23 15.03 -4.89
CA VAL A 51 -1.20 15.20 -4.62
C VAL A 51 -1.54 14.80 -3.19
#